data_AF-A0A2N6FH81-F1
#
_entry.id   AF-A0A2N6FH81-F1
#
_cell.length_a   1.000
_cell.length_b   1.000
_cell.length_c   1.000
_cell.angle_alpha   90.00
_cell.angle_beta   90.00
_cell.angle_gamma   90.00
#
_symmetry.space_group_name_H-M   'P 1'
#
loop_
_entity.id
_entity.type
_entity.pdbx_description
1 polymer ?
#
loop_
_entity_poly.entity_id
_entity_poly.type
_entity_poly.pdbx_seq_one_letter_code
_entity_poly.pdbx_strand_id
1 'polypeptide(L)'
;MSQNKTILAVIADEQGEVFEHPDLLLAGMNGMTARSPHADELIPLPEGSRLFTIPGTPPMGIDRKSGELVVRDHLPQGWGGGRAQAVSAFLTPAYTRTLLPAAAWQRKKQMLPLWSYTAVGWCVEEERFYAAAVCVDRNRQWQPEHFDDRQLDPLVRQALQENPENRLLEQLSRCALDYHCFAAKNLFFRRWEAPLPTSPTCNSRCIGCISLQESDCCPASQDRLTFVPTVQELCEVAVPHLEAAEHAIVSFGQGCEGDPILQAETICESVRQMRQTTARGTINFNSNASIPDAIDRLAEAGVESIRISLNSVREDVYNAYYRPAGYAFSDVMESVRRARANGLYTMLNYLVFPGVSDQRPEVDALADLVEETGIDMIQMRNLSLDPTVYWEATGEEGEGIGMRTMLDELKRRIPKLQFGYFNRTKENFYPDGHESDWPIG
;
A
#
# COMPACT_ATOMS: atom_id res chain seq x y z
N MET A 1 12.13 -21.90 22.95
CA MET A 1 10.85 -21.96 23.69
C MET A 1 10.33 -20.54 23.74
N SER A 2 9.41 -20.12 22.86
CA SER A 2 8.83 -18.79 22.98
C SER A 2 7.96 -18.76 24.24
N GLN A 3 8.18 -17.79 25.11
CA GLN A 3 7.25 -17.53 26.21
C GLN A 3 5.86 -17.32 25.61
N ASN A 4 4.84 -17.96 26.19
CA ASN A 4 3.45 -17.68 25.82
C ASN A 4 3.18 -16.21 26.17
N LYS A 5 3.01 -15.37 25.15
CA LYS A 5 2.69 -13.95 25.32
C LYS A 5 1.20 -13.79 25.56
N THR A 6 0.83 -13.02 26.56
CA THR A 6 -0.54 -12.60 26.81
C THR A 6 -0.77 -11.29 26.09
N ILE A 7 -1.51 -11.33 24.99
CA ILE A 7 -1.89 -10.12 24.25
C ILE A 7 -3.34 -9.79 24.54
N LEU A 8 -3.56 -8.69 25.28
CA LEU A 8 -4.87 -8.20 25.64
C LEU A 8 -5.49 -7.39 24.50
N ALA A 9 -6.81 -7.44 24.39
CA ALA A 9 -7.55 -6.55 23.52
C ALA A 9 -7.37 -5.10 24.01
N VAL A 10 -7.19 -4.19 23.06
CA VAL A 10 -7.10 -2.76 23.33
C VAL A 10 -8.42 -2.14 22.88
N ILE A 11 -9.01 -1.32 23.75
CA ILE A 11 -10.31 -0.68 23.52
C ILE A 11 -10.21 0.81 23.83
N ALA A 12 -11.18 1.58 23.36
CA ALA A 12 -11.29 3.00 23.67
C ALA A 12 -12.64 3.36 24.28
N ASP A 13 -12.67 4.43 25.06
CA ASP A 13 -13.90 5.03 25.54
C ASP A 13 -14.55 5.97 24.51
N GLU A 14 -15.52 6.78 24.94
CA GLU A 14 -16.22 7.75 24.09
C GLU A 14 -15.36 8.96 23.72
N GLN A 15 -14.35 9.27 24.53
CA GLN A 15 -13.40 10.36 24.33
C GLN A 15 -12.23 9.94 23.43
N GLY A 16 -12.09 8.64 23.19
CA GLY A 16 -11.01 8.05 22.39
C GLY A 16 -9.76 7.74 23.20
N GLU A 17 -9.84 7.74 24.54
CA GLU A 17 -8.75 7.28 25.39
C GLU A 17 -8.62 5.76 25.26
N VAL A 18 -7.40 5.29 24.99
CA VAL A 18 -7.09 3.91 24.64
C VAL A 18 -6.47 3.18 25.83
N PHE A 19 -6.96 1.99 26.15
CA PHE A 19 -6.45 1.15 27.25
C PHE A 19 -6.66 -0.35 26.96
N GLU A 20 -5.90 -1.18 27.65
CA GLU A 20 -6.01 -2.64 27.60
C GLU A 20 -7.18 -3.16 28.45
N HIS A 21 -7.92 -4.14 27.93
CA HIS A 21 -9.00 -4.79 28.68
C HIS A 21 -8.49 -6.07 29.36
N PRO A 22 -8.36 -6.12 30.71
CA PRO A 22 -7.64 -7.19 31.42
C PRO A 22 -8.25 -8.58 31.27
N ASP A 23 -9.57 -8.64 31.05
CA ASP A 23 -10.30 -9.91 30.87
C ASP A 23 -10.49 -10.32 29.40
N LEU A 24 -9.98 -9.55 28.43
CA LEU A 24 -10.12 -9.87 27.01
C LEU A 24 -8.76 -10.05 26.34
N LEU A 25 -8.58 -11.17 25.64
CA LEU A 25 -7.46 -11.39 24.74
C LEU A 25 -7.76 -10.77 23.37
N LEU A 26 -6.69 -10.38 22.67
CA LEU A 26 -6.75 -9.89 21.30
C LEU A 26 -7.42 -10.92 20.39
N ALA A 27 -8.42 -10.45 19.65
CA ALA A 27 -8.95 -11.12 18.47
C ALA A 27 -8.61 -10.29 17.22
N GLY A 28 -8.50 -10.95 16.08
CA GLY A 28 -8.43 -10.31 14.76
C GLY A 28 -9.43 -10.97 13.81
N MET A 29 -9.72 -10.31 12.70
CA MET A 29 -10.63 -10.83 11.68
C MET A 29 -9.88 -11.23 10.41
N ASN A 30 -10.16 -12.44 9.94
CA ASN A 30 -9.86 -12.88 8.59
C ASN A 30 -11.18 -12.87 7.81
N GLY A 31 -11.30 -11.93 6.87
CA GLY A 31 -12.59 -11.57 6.28
C GLY A 31 -13.47 -10.91 7.34
N MET A 32 -14.70 -11.40 7.49
CA MET A 32 -15.61 -11.00 8.58
C MET A 32 -15.69 -12.03 9.71
N THR A 33 -14.80 -13.04 9.71
CA THR A 33 -14.73 -14.06 10.78
C THR A 33 -13.66 -13.67 11.80
N ALA A 34 -14.08 -13.47 13.06
CA ALA A 34 -13.17 -13.16 14.16
C ALA A 34 -12.57 -14.42 14.80
N ARG A 35 -11.26 -14.38 15.06
CA ARG A 35 -10.48 -15.49 15.61
C ARG A 35 -9.32 -14.99 16.47
N SER A 36 -8.70 -15.91 17.23
CA SER A 36 -7.40 -15.70 17.85
C SER A 36 -6.32 -15.56 16.77
N PRO A 37 -5.44 -14.53 16.83
CA PRO A 37 -4.27 -14.49 15.97
C PRO A 37 -3.32 -15.65 16.28
N HIS A 38 -2.64 -16.18 15.26
CA HIS A 38 -1.50 -17.07 15.48
C HIS A 38 -0.26 -16.26 15.90
N ALA A 39 0.68 -16.92 16.57
CA ALA A 39 1.88 -16.25 17.11
C ALA A 39 2.79 -15.66 16.01
N ASP A 40 2.79 -16.25 14.81
CA ASP A 40 3.55 -15.85 13.63
C ASP A 40 2.84 -14.78 12.77
N GLU A 41 1.61 -14.42 13.13
CA GLU A 41 0.84 -13.30 12.55
C GLU A 41 1.03 -12.00 13.32
N LEU A 42 1.71 -12.04 14.47
CA LEU A 42 1.83 -10.93 15.41
C LEU A 42 3.27 -10.45 15.52
N ILE A 43 3.45 -9.14 15.41
CA ILE A 43 4.73 -8.47 15.64
C ILE A 43 4.55 -7.31 16.62
N PRO A 44 5.61 -6.88 17.32
CA PRO A 44 5.59 -5.59 18.00
C PRO A 44 5.13 -4.50 17.04
N LEU A 45 4.25 -3.61 17.49
CA LEU A 45 3.73 -2.52 16.68
C LEU A 45 4.92 -1.72 16.11
N PRO A 46 5.08 -1.66 14.77
CA PRO A 46 6.24 -1.00 14.18
C PRO A 46 6.27 0.50 14.52
N GLU A 47 7.46 1.02 14.79
CA GLU A 47 7.65 2.45 15.02
C GLU A 47 7.14 3.27 13.83
N GLY A 48 6.55 4.44 14.12
CA GLY A 48 5.89 5.27 13.10
C GLY A 48 4.44 4.88 12.81
N SER A 49 3.98 3.71 13.27
CA SER A 49 2.55 3.36 13.23
C SER A 49 1.71 4.25 14.16
N ARG A 50 0.40 4.29 13.95
CA ARG A 50 -0.53 5.12 14.72
C ARG A 50 -1.76 4.32 15.13
N LEU A 51 -2.32 4.63 16.30
CA LEU A 51 -3.57 4.05 16.78
C LEU A 51 -4.74 4.97 16.44
N PHE A 52 -5.89 4.37 16.15
CA PHE A 52 -7.14 5.07 15.87
C PHE A 52 -8.31 4.27 16.44
N THR A 53 -9.37 4.98 16.81
CA THR A 53 -10.64 4.35 17.13
C THR A 53 -11.41 4.00 15.86
N ILE A 54 -12.34 3.06 15.99
CA ILE A 54 -13.38 2.78 14.99
C ILE A 54 -14.67 3.34 15.58
N PRO A 55 -15.02 4.60 15.27
CA PRO A 55 -16.03 5.32 16.02
C PRO A 55 -17.38 4.61 16.05
N GLY A 56 -17.96 4.54 17.25
CA GLY A 56 -19.27 3.92 17.47
C GLY A 56 -19.34 2.42 17.18
N THR A 57 -18.22 1.74 16.96
CA THR A 57 -18.17 0.30 16.63
C THR A 57 -17.63 -0.49 17.83
N PRO A 58 -18.44 -1.37 18.45
CA PRO A 58 -18.03 -2.14 19.62
C PRO A 58 -16.84 -3.06 19.35
N PRO A 59 -15.86 -3.15 20.27
CA PRO A 59 -14.76 -4.10 20.19
C PRO A 59 -15.23 -5.55 20.38
N MET A 60 -14.49 -6.46 19.76
CA MET A 60 -14.58 -7.89 20.00
C MET A 60 -13.26 -8.40 20.56
N GLY A 61 -13.35 -9.36 21.48
CA GLY A 61 -12.18 -10.01 22.06
C GLY A 61 -12.54 -11.39 22.57
N ILE A 62 -11.53 -12.17 22.94
CA ILE A 62 -11.74 -13.51 23.50
C ILE A 62 -11.74 -13.38 25.02
N ASP A 63 -12.83 -13.78 25.65
CA ASP A 63 -12.95 -13.77 27.11
C ASP A 63 -11.92 -14.72 27.73
N ARG A 64 -11.08 -14.20 28.63
CA ARG A 64 -9.98 -14.98 29.22
C ARG A 64 -10.45 -16.17 30.05
N LYS A 65 -11.69 -16.13 30.58
CA LYS A 65 -12.21 -17.17 31.47
C LYS A 65 -12.94 -18.25 30.67
N SER A 66 -13.82 -17.87 29.76
CA SER A 66 -14.59 -18.84 28.97
C SER A 66 -13.87 -19.30 27.70
N GLY A 67 -12.93 -18.51 27.19
CA GLY A 67 -12.32 -18.74 25.86
C GLY A 67 -13.26 -18.40 24.71
N GLU A 68 -14.42 -17.82 24.99
CA GLU A 68 -15.41 -17.47 23.97
C GLU A 68 -15.16 -16.08 23.39
N LEU A 69 -15.47 -15.92 22.10
CA LEU A 69 -15.48 -14.63 21.46
C LEU A 69 -16.68 -13.81 21.96
N VAL A 70 -16.42 -12.61 22.46
CA VAL A 70 -17.44 -11.73 23.02
C VAL A 70 -17.36 -10.33 22.44
N VAL A 71 -18.52 -9.69 22.31
CA VAL A 71 -18.65 -8.26 21.99
C VAL A 71 -18.77 -7.48 23.29
N ARG A 72 -18.07 -6.35 23.43
CA ARG A 72 -18.28 -5.42 24.55
C ARG A 72 -18.80 -4.08 24.05
N ASP A 73 -20.08 -3.82 24.26
CA ASP A 73 -20.69 -2.53 23.93
C ASP A 73 -20.37 -1.42 24.94
N HIS A 74 -20.10 -1.82 26.19
CA HIS A 74 -19.88 -0.93 27.31
C HIS A 74 -18.62 -1.31 28.08
N LEU A 75 -17.98 -0.30 28.66
CA LEU A 75 -16.91 -0.47 29.63
C LEU A 75 -17.44 -1.11 30.92
N PRO A 76 -16.60 -1.77 31.72
CA PRO A 76 -16.96 -2.20 33.05
C PRO A 76 -17.53 -1.03 33.89
N GLN A 77 -18.49 -1.31 34.77
CA GLN A 77 -19.10 -0.28 35.62
C GLN A 77 -18.07 0.44 36.51
N GLY A 78 -17.03 -0.29 36.97
CA GLY A 78 -15.92 0.31 37.72
C GLY A 78 -15.09 1.30 36.91
N TRP A 79 -15.23 1.33 35.59
CA TRP A 79 -14.55 2.22 34.65
C TRP A 79 -15.51 3.29 34.08
N GLY A 80 -16.66 3.49 34.74
CA GLY A 80 -17.66 4.49 34.37
C GLY A 80 -18.80 3.98 33.48
N GLY A 81 -18.72 2.76 32.95
CA GLY A 81 -19.84 2.13 32.23
C GLY A 81 -20.21 2.76 30.87
N GLY A 82 -19.39 3.69 30.37
CA GLY A 82 -19.58 4.35 29.07
C GLY A 82 -19.49 3.39 27.89
N ARG A 83 -19.76 3.87 26.67
CA ARG A 83 -19.64 3.02 25.47
C ARG A 83 -18.19 2.69 25.17
N ALA A 84 -17.95 1.45 24.75
CA ALA A 84 -16.65 1.00 24.28
C ALA A 84 -16.56 1.09 22.75
N GLN A 85 -15.37 1.40 22.26
CA GLN A 85 -15.05 1.48 20.84
C GLN A 85 -13.85 0.58 20.51
N ALA A 86 -13.90 -0.04 19.33
CA ALA A 86 -12.80 -0.83 18.82
C ALA A 86 -11.61 0.07 18.46
N VAL A 87 -10.41 -0.45 18.63
CA VAL A 87 -9.16 0.22 18.30
C VAL A 87 -8.47 -0.52 17.16
N SER A 88 -7.85 0.25 16.26
CA SER A 88 -7.10 -0.24 15.12
C SER A 88 -5.74 0.45 15.06
N ALA A 89 -4.78 -0.19 14.38
CA ALA A 89 -3.53 0.45 14.00
C ALA A 89 -3.51 0.78 12.49
N PHE A 90 -2.92 1.92 12.13
CA PHE A 90 -2.39 2.18 10.80
C PHE A 90 -0.90 1.86 10.82
N LEU A 91 -0.51 0.85 10.05
CA LEU A 91 0.86 0.38 9.98
C LEU A 91 1.73 1.38 9.20
N THR A 92 2.96 1.55 9.65
CA THR A 92 4.00 2.20 8.83
C THR A 92 4.26 1.39 7.54
N PRO A 93 4.66 2.03 6.42
CA PRO A 93 5.11 1.31 5.22
C PRO A 93 6.12 0.19 5.52
N ALA A 94 6.20 -0.80 4.63
CA ALA A 94 7.01 -2.02 4.73
C ALA A 94 6.39 -3.20 5.51
N TYR A 95 5.21 -2.99 6.11
CA TYR A 95 4.49 -4.01 6.86
C TYR A 95 3.12 -4.28 6.25
N THR A 96 2.81 -5.55 6.08
CA THR A 96 1.51 -6.03 5.58
C THR A 96 0.68 -6.56 6.74
N ARG A 97 -0.57 -6.11 6.85
CA ARG A 97 -1.50 -6.60 7.86
C ARG A 97 -1.85 -8.07 7.60
N THR A 98 -1.94 -8.85 8.66
CA THR A 98 -2.37 -10.25 8.61
C THR A 98 -3.83 -10.41 9.03
N LEU A 99 -4.37 -9.52 9.86
CA LEU A 99 -5.76 -9.52 10.29
C LEU A 99 -6.33 -8.10 10.37
N LEU A 100 -7.63 -8.00 10.07
CA LEU A 100 -8.45 -6.82 10.31
C LEU A 100 -8.79 -6.70 11.81
N PRO A 101 -9.15 -5.50 12.31
CA PRO A 101 -9.57 -5.33 13.69
C PRO A 101 -10.81 -6.15 13.99
N ALA A 102 -10.83 -6.85 15.13
CA ALA A 102 -12.01 -7.54 15.60
C ALA A 102 -13.01 -6.55 16.21
N ALA A 103 -14.06 -6.26 15.46
CA ALA A 103 -15.09 -5.30 15.84
C ALA A 103 -16.45 -5.76 15.34
N ALA A 104 -17.52 -5.30 15.99
CA ALA A 104 -18.89 -5.60 15.57
C ALA A 104 -19.29 -4.76 14.34
N TRP A 105 -18.68 -5.03 13.19
CA TRP A 105 -18.80 -4.27 11.94
C TRP A 105 -20.24 -4.08 11.47
N GLN A 106 -21.11 -5.07 11.68
CA GLN A 106 -22.55 -5.02 11.41
C GLN A 106 -23.29 -3.92 12.20
N ARG A 107 -22.68 -3.38 13.25
CA ARG A 107 -23.22 -2.28 14.07
C ARG A 107 -22.59 -0.92 13.73
N LYS A 108 -21.60 -0.89 12.83
CA LYS A 108 -20.96 0.35 12.37
C LYS A 108 -21.98 1.21 11.63
N LYS A 109 -22.04 2.50 11.98
CA LYS A 109 -23.03 3.44 11.44
C LYS A 109 -22.48 4.45 10.44
N GLN A 110 -21.17 4.53 10.31
CA GLN A 110 -20.50 5.52 9.49
C GLN A 110 -19.51 4.85 8.53
N MET A 111 -19.25 5.55 7.42
CA MET A 111 -18.16 5.21 6.53
C MET A 111 -16.84 5.65 7.19
N LEU A 112 -15.84 4.79 7.09
CA LEU A 112 -14.51 5.08 7.61
C LEU A 112 -13.64 5.75 6.54
N PRO A 113 -12.67 6.60 6.96
CA PRO A 113 -11.65 7.12 6.05
C PRO A 113 -10.87 6.03 5.30
N LEU A 114 -10.21 6.40 4.21
CA LEU A 114 -9.37 5.50 3.42
C LEU A 114 -8.04 5.19 4.14
N TRP A 115 -8.11 4.42 5.22
CA TRP A 115 -6.96 3.97 6.00
C TRP A 115 -6.84 2.44 5.99
N SER A 116 -5.63 1.94 6.25
CA SER A 116 -5.39 0.51 6.41
C SER A 116 -5.64 0.08 7.86
N TYR A 117 -6.85 -0.38 8.15
CA TYR A 117 -7.24 -0.89 9.46
C TYR A 117 -6.59 -2.26 9.75
N THR A 118 -6.01 -2.41 10.94
CA THR A 118 -5.22 -3.58 11.38
C THR A 118 -5.52 -3.89 12.85
N ALA A 119 -5.65 -5.18 13.20
CA ALA A 119 -5.81 -5.60 14.60
C ALA A 119 -4.58 -5.25 15.44
N VAL A 120 -4.83 -4.74 16.66
CA VAL A 120 -3.80 -4.30 17.59
C VAL A 120 -4.18 -4.68 19.02
N GLY A 121 -3.19 -5.11 19.81
CA GLY A 121 -3.35 -5.50 21.20
C GLY A 121 -2.15 -5.11 22.06
N TRP A 122 -2.26 -5.31 23.37
CA TRP A 122 -1.21 -4.99 24.34
C TRP A 122 -0.58 -6.25 24.90
N CYS A 123 0.74 -6.42 24.76
CA CYS A 123 1.47 -7.53 25.35
C CYS A 123 1.87 -7.19 26.79
N VAL A 124 1.38 -7.97 27.74
CA VAL A 124 1.62 -7.75 29.18
C VAL A 124 3.08 -7.96 29.54
N GLU A 125 3.69 -9.02 29.02
CA GLU A 125 5.04 -9.43 29.40
C GLU A 125 6.13 -8.50 28.86
N GLU A 126 5.86 -7.80 27.76
CA GLU A 126 6.82 -6.90 27.11
C GLU A 126 6.43 -5.41 27.21
N GLU A 127 5.31 -5.11 27.88
CA GLU A 127 4.80 -3.76 28.09
C GLU A 127 4.77 -2.91 26.81
N ARG A 128 4.26 -3.50 25.72
CA ARG A 128 4.18 -2.82 24.41
C ARG A 128 3.04 -3.32 23.54
N PHE A 129 2.65 -2.48 22.57
CA PHE A 129 1.67 -2.84 21.56
C PHE A 129 2.20 -3.89 20.58
N TYR A 130 1.29 -4.76 20.15
CA TYR A 130 1.47 -5.75 19.10
C TYR A 130 0.40 -5.55 18.03
N ALA A 131 0.79 -5.72 16.76
CA ALA A 131 -0.13 -5.66 15.63
C ALA A 131 -0.15 -6.99 14.88
N ALA A 132 -1.31 -7.33 14.30
CA ALA A 132 -1.44 -8.43 13.38
C ALA A 132 -0.83 -8.03 12.02
N ALA A 133 0.46 -8.24 11.88
CA ALA A 133 1.23 -7.82 10.72
C ALA A 133 2.50 -8.64 10.53
N VAL A 134 3.05 -8.60 9.31
CA VAL A 134 4.36 -9.14 8.96
C VAL A 134 5.17 -8.08 8.21
N CYS A 135 6.48 -8.07 8.43
CA CYS A 135 7.40 -7.25 7.64
C CYS A 135 7.60 -7.92 6.27
N VAL A 136 7.36 -7.20 5.18
CA VAL A 136 7.53 -7.69 3.80
C VAL A 136 8.71 -7.01 3.08
N ASP A 137 9.23 -5.93 3.64
CA ASP A 137 10.35 -5.16 3.07
C ASP A 137 11.18 -4.56 4.22
N ARG A 138 12.52 -4.60 4.13
CA ARG A 138 13.40 -4.05 5.17
C ARG A 138 13.99 -2.69 4.80
N ASN A 139 13.61 -2.12 3.66
CA ASN A 139 14.11 -0.82 3.25
C ASN A 139 13.70 0.27 4.26
N ARG A 140 14.71 0.96 4.82
CA ARG A 140 14.55 2.01 5.84
C ARG A 140 14.40 3.42 5.27
N GLN A 141 14.58 3.62 3.96
CA GLN A 141 14.55 4.94 3.31
C GLN A 141 13.23 5.69 3.53
N TRP A 142 12.14 4.98 3.82
CA TRP A 142 10.81 5.56 4.05
C TRP A 142 10.51 5.82 5.53
N GLN A 143 11.50 5.71 6.41
CA GLN A 143 11.32 6.02 7.83
C GLN A 143 11.13 7.53 8.05
N PRO A 144 10.13 7.95 8.86
CA PRO A 144 9.81 9.37 9.07
C PRO A 144 10.99 10.22 9.57
N GLU A 145 11.94 9.62 10.30
CA GLU A 145 13.15 10.28 10.81
C GLU A 145 14.03 10.91 9.72
N HIS A 146 13.91 10.46 8.47
CA HIS A 146 14.64 11.01 7.35
C HIS A 146 14.03 12.31 6.80
N PHE A 147 12.78 12.66 7.14
CA PHE A 147 12.00 13.70 6.46
C PHE A 147 11.73 14.92 7.35
N ASP A 148 12.79 15.65 7.73
CA ASP A 148 12.67 16.90 8.50
C ASP A 148 12.26 18.08 7.60
N ASP A 149 11.03 18.56 7.78
CA ASP A 149 10.46 19.65 6.97
C ASP A 149 11.21 20.98 7.12
N ARG A 150 11.95 21.18 8.23
CA ARG A 150 12.77 22.38 8.43
C ARG A 150 13.97 22.43 7.49
N GLN A 151 14.46 21.26 7.07
CA GLN A 151 15.54 21.13 6.10
C GLN A 151 15.02 21.16 4.66
N LEU A 152 13.77 20.76 4.45
CA LEU A 152 13.12 20.66 3.15
C LEU A 152 12.74 22.03 2.56
N ASP A 153 12.14 22.92 3.36
CA ASP A 153 11.60 24.20 2.86
C ASP A 153 12.63 25.06 2.07
N PRO A 154 13.89 25.23 2.53
CA PRO A 154 14.90 25.93 1.74
C PRO A 154 15.22 25.27 0.38
N LEU A 155 15.23 23.93 0.33
CA LEU A 155 15.53 23.17 -0.89
C LEU A 155 14.40 23.30 -1.92
N VAL A 156 13.15 23.28 -1.45
CA VAL A 156 11.97 23.50 -2.30
C VAL A 156 12.02 24.88 -2.92
N ARG A 157 12.28 25.92 -2.12
CA ARG A 157 12.36 27.31 -2.61
C ARG A 157 13.48 27.48 -3.64
N GLN A 158 14.63 26.87 -3.41
CA GLN A 158 15.74 26.89 -4.37
C GLN A 158 15.34 26.24 -5.69
N ALA A 159 14.74 25.04 -5.67
CA ALA A 159 14.34 24.34 -6.88
C ALA A 159 13.31 25.13 -7.72
N LEU A 160 12.36 25.80 -7.06
CA LEU A 160 11.38 26.66 -7.72
C LEU A 160 12.00 27.94 -8.30
N GLN A 161 13.03 28.50 -7.67
CA GLN A 161 13.76 29.65 -8.19
C GLN A 161 14.63 29.30 -9.40
N GLU A 162 15.20 28.09 -9.42
CA GLU A 162 16.00 27.60 -10.54
C GLU A 162 15.14 27.32 -11.78
N ASN A 163 13.87 26.94 -11.60
CA ASN A 163 12.95 26.54 -12.68
C ASN A 163 11.54 27.18 -12.50
N PRO A 164 11.43 28.53 -12.60
CA PRO A 164 10.20 29.24 -12.23
C PRO A 164 9.00 28.96 -13.15
N GLU A 165 9.25 28.51 -14.38
CA GLU A 165 8.21 28.23 -15.38
C GLU A 165 7.74 26.76 -15.36
N ASN A 166 8.34 25.91 -14.53
CA ASN A 166 8.04 24.47 -14.50
C ASN A 166 6.86 24.18 -13.55
N ARG A 167 5.67 23.97 -14.12
CA ARG A 167 4.42 23.75 -13.38
C ARG A 167 4.45 22.43 -12.60
N LEU A 168 5.21 21.44 -13.08
CA LEU A 168 5.35 20.16 -12.39
C LEU A 168 6.09 20.34 -11.06
N LEU A 169 7.16 21.14 -11.03
CA LEU A 169 7.87 21.45 -9.78
C LEU A 169 6.98 22.19 -8.76
N GLU A 170 6.12 23.08 -9.23
CA GLU A 170 5.12 23.74 -8.37
C GLU A 170 4.18 22.71 -7.74
N GLN A 171 3.61 21.80 -8.53
CA GLN A 171 2.76 20.73 -8.00
C GLN A 171 3.52 19.83 -7.01
N LEU A 172 4.76 19.45 -7.33
CA LEU A 172 5.59 18.61 -6.46
C LEU A 172 5.96 19.31 -5.16
N SER A 173 6.09 20.64 -5.17
CA SER A 173 6.32 21.43 -3.95
C SER A 173 5.13 21.32 -2.99
N ARG A 174 3.89 21.40 -3.49
CA ARG A 174 2.66 21.17 -2.72
C ARG A 174 2.60 19.74 -2.20
N CYS A 175 2.93 18.76 -3.05
CA CYS A 175 3.00 17.37 -2.60
C CYS A 175 3.99 17.17 -1.45
N ALA A 176 5.14 17.85 -1.47
CA ALA A 176 6.16 17.72 -0.45
C ALA A 176 5.80 18.46 0.86
N LEU A 177 5.23 19.67 0.77
CA LEU A 177 4.99 20.55 1.91
C LEU A 177 3.58 20.45 2.49
N ASP A 178 2.54 20.36 1.65
CA ASP A 178 1.14 20.36 2.10
C ASP A 178 0.65 18.94 2.39
N TYR A 179 0.97 17.99 1.50
CA TYR A 179 0.54 16.59 1.64
C TYR A 179 1.59 15.70 2.34
N HIS A 180 2.76 16.25 2.64
CA HIS A 180 3.91 15.55 3.24
C HIS A 180 4.30 14.24 2.52
N CYS A 181 4.14 14.17 1.20
CA CYS A 181 4.47 13.00 0.40
C CYS A 181 5.98 12.73 0.39
N PHE A 182 6.40 11.59 0.96
CA PHE A 182 7.83 11.24 1.07
C PHE A 182 8.55 11.15 -0.28
N ALA A 183 7.88 10.66 -1.33
CA ALA A 183 8.45 10.64 -2.67
C ALA A 183 8.73 12.07 -3.17
N ALA A 184 7.79 13.01 -2.98
CA ALA A 184 8.00 14.40 -3.38
C ALA A 184 9.12 15.06 -2.56
N LYS A 185 9.21 14.78 -1.26
CA LYS A 185 10.33 15.25 -0.42
C LYS A 185 11.68 14.73 -0.92
N ASN A 186 11.74 13.47 -1.34
CA ASN A 186 12.95 12.84 -1.87
C ASN A 186 13.51 13.51 -3.12
N LEU A 187 12.65 14.06 -3.99
CA LEU A 187 13.08 14.88 -5.12
C LEU A 187 13.93 16.07 -4.65
N PHE A 188 13.42 16.84 -3.67
CA PHE A 188 14.10 18.04 -3.18
C PHE A 188 15.33 17.71 -2.33
N PHE A 189 15.31 16.60 -1.60
CA PHE A 189 16.49 16.07 -0.92
C PHE A 189 17.51 15.42 -1.87
N ARG A 190 17.17 15.23 -3.16
CA ARG A 190 17.96 14.55 -4.18
C ARG A 190 18.45 13.18 -3.71
N ARG A 191 17.52 12.31 -3.32
CA ARG A 191 17.81 10.92 -2.94
C ARG A 191 16.65 10.01 -3.29
N TRP A 192 16.92 8.74 -3.56
CA TRP A 192 15.93 7.66 -3.67
C TRP A 192 14.86 7.92 -4.75
N GLU A 193 13.61 7.54 -4.47
CA GLU A 193 12.49 7.64 -5.42
C GLU A 193 11.87 9.05 -5.45
N ALA A 194 11.81 9.64 -6.64
CA ALA A 194 11.10 10.87 -6.95
C ALA A 194 9.87 10.63 -7.86
N PRO A 195 8.75 11.32 -7.62
CA PRO A 195 7.51 11.18 -8.38
C PRO A 195 7.54 12.01 -9.68
N LEU A 196 6.93 11.47 -10.74
CA LEU A 196 6.70 12.16 -12.03
C LEU A 196 5.21 12.11 -12.43
N PRO A 197 4.31 12.78 -11.68
CA PRO A 197 2.89 12.78 -12.00
C PRO A 197 2.64 13.43 -13.36
N THR A 198 1.89 12.76 -14.23
CA THR A 198 1.75 13.16 -15.63
C THR A 198 0.28 13.22 -16.09
N SER A 199 -0.61 12.44 -15.48
CA SER A 199 -1.98 12.29 -15.98
C SER A 199 -3.04 12.96 -15.10
N PRO A 200 -3.83 13.91 -15.62
CA PRO A 200 -4.97 14.47 -14.88
C PRO A 200 -6.19 13.53 -14.85
N THR A 201 -6.21 12.49 -15.70
CA THR A 201 -7.37 11.62 -15.93
C THR A 201 -7.06 10.16 -15.62
N CYS A 202 -8.10 9.38 -15.28
CA CYS A 202 -8.00 7.96 -15.05
C CYS A 202 -9.18 7.26 -15.74
N ASN A 203 -8.95 6.04 -16.22
CA ASN A 203 -9.96 5.19 -16.84
C ASN A 203 -10.46 4.07 -15.90
N SER A 204 -10.19 4.18 -14.60
CA SER A 204 -10.72 3.28 -13.55
C SER A 204 -11.54 4.09 -12.55
N ARG A 205 -12.64 3.50 -12.06
CA ARG A 205 -13.53 4.13 -11.06
C ARG A 205 -13.43 3.40 -9.73
N CYS A 206 -12.20 3.29 -9.22
CA CYS A 206 -11.90 2.51 -8.03
C CYS A 206 -12.74 2.97 -6.83
N ILE A 207 -13.34 2.03 -6.10
CA ILE A 207 -14.16 2.34 -4.91
C ILE A 207 -13.35 3.17 -3.88
N GLY A 208 -12.08 2.82 -3.67
CA GLY A 208 -11.17 3.50 -2.74
C GLY A 208 -10.16 4.41 -3.43
N CYS A 209 -10.53 5.18 -4.46
CA CYS A 209 -9.60 6.04 -5.16
C CYS A 209 -9.04 7.16 -4.26
N ILE A 210 -7.73 7.16 -3.99
CA ILE A 210 -7.10 8.15 -3.09
C ILE A 210 -6.97 9.55 -3.69
N SER A 211 -7.00 9.66 -5.02
CA SER A 211 -6.74 10.89 -5.76
C SER A 211 -8.00 11.59 -6.27
N LEU A 212 -9.16 10.92 -6.25
CA LEU A 212 -10.44 11.52 -6.61
C LEU A 212 -11.56 10.77 -5.89
N GLN A 213 -12.17 11.43 -4.92
CA GLN A 213 -13.39 10.98 -4.26
C GLN A 213 -14.53 11.92 -4.69
N GLU A 214 -15.63 11.36 -5.19
CA GLU A 214 -16.81 12.13 -5.59
C GLU A 214 -17.64 12.61 -4.39
N SER A 215 -17.31 12.15 -3.17
CA SER A 215 -18.10 12.39 -1.96
C SER A 215 -17.49 13.47 -1.06
N ASP A 216 -18.33 14.42 -0.62
CA ASP A 216 -17.98 15.46 0.35
C ASP A 216 -17.57 14.92 1.73
N CYS A 217 -17.89 13.66 2.06
CA CYS A 217 -17.64 13.10 3.38
C CYS A 217 -16.18 12.68 3.61
N CYS A 218 -15.41 12.43 2.54
CA CYS A 218 -14.04 11.94 2.58
C CYS A 218 -13.24 12.55 1.42
N PRO A 219 -12.63 13.74 1.60
CA PRO A 219 -11.83 14.37 0.55
C PRO A 219 -10.65 13.48 0.15
N ALA A 220 -10.22 13.60 -1.11
CA ALA A 220 -9.01 12.94 -1.60
C ALA A 220 -7.81 13.32 -0.72
N SER A 221 -6.89 12.37 -0.50
CA SER A 221 -5.70 12.64 0.33
C SER A 221 -4.69 13.54 -0.38
N GLN A 222 -4.74 13.59 -1.72
CA GLN A 222 -3.89 14.41 -2.57
C GLN A 222 -4.72 14.86 -3.78
N ASP A 223 -4.65 16.14 -4.12
CA ASP A 223 -5.33 16.65 -5.30
C ASP A 223 -4.61 16.21 -6.57
N ARG A 224 -5.38 15.84 -7.60
CA ARG A 224 -4.82 15.56 -8.92
C ARG A 224 -4.26 16.84 -9.55
N LEU A 225 -3.13 16.71 -10.24
CA LEU A 225 -2.73 17.73 -11.21
C LEU A 225 -3.82 17.92 -12.27
N THR A 226 -3.95 19.15 -12.78
CA THR A 226 -5.01 19.55 -13.71
C THR A 226 -4.53 19.71 -15.15
N PHE A 227 -3.26 19.38 -15.42
CA PHE A 227 -2.61 19.53 -16.70
C PHE A 227 -1.75 18.30 -17.01
N VAL A 228 -1.35 18.14 -18.28
CA VAL A 228 -0.32 17.19 -18.68
C VAL A 228 1.01 17.96 -18.75
N PRO A 229 2.04 17.60 -17.96
CA PRO A 229 3.35 18.20 -18.07
C PRO A 229 3.93 18.00 -19.46
N THR A 230 4.68 18.99 -19.94
CA THR A 230 5.44 18.86 -21.18
C THR A 230 6.63 17.91 -21.01
N VAL A 231 7.13 17.39 -22.11
CA VAL A 231 8.37 16.59 -22.15
C VAL A 231 9.53 17.36 -21.49
N GLN A 232 9.63 18.67 -21.74
CA GLN A 232 10.63 19.54 -21.13
C GLN A 232 10.48 19.61 -19.61
N GLU A 233 9.27 19.87 -19.10
CA GLU A 233 9.01 19.95 -17.66
C GLU A 233 9.37 18.63 -16.95
N LEU A 234 9.05 17.48 -17.56
CA LEU A 234 9.42 16.16 -17.06
C LEU A 234 10.94 15.96 -17.02
N CYS A 235 11.65 16.35 -18.07
CA CYS A 235 13.11 16.20 -18.14
C CYS A 235 13.84 17.12 -17.15
N GLU A 236 13.38 18.36 -16.99
CA GLU A 236 13.92 19.32 -16.02
C GLU A 236 13.81 18.82 -14.57
N VAL A 237 12.79 18.01 -14.26
CA VAL A 237 12.65 17.36 -12.95
C VAL A 237 13.51 16.08 -12.89
N ALA A 238 13.34 15.20 -13.87
CA ALA A 238 13.87 13.84 -13.79
C ALA A 238 15.38 13.78 -13.98
N VAL A 239 15.94 14.49 -14.95
CA VAL A 239 17.36 14.36 -15.31
C VAL A 239 18.28 14.78 -14.15
N PRO A 240 18.10 15.96 -13.51
CA PRO A 240 18.95 16.34 -12.38
C PRO A 240 18.85 15.36 -11.20
N HIS A 241 17.66 14.80 -10.96
CA HIS A 241 17.48 13.78 -9.92
C HIS A 241 18.20 12.49 -10.28
N LEU A 242 18.00 11.98 -11.50
CA LEU A 242 18.68 10.79 -12.01
C LEU A 242 20.21 10.94 -11.96
N GLU A 243 20.75 12.15 -12.18
CA GLU A 243 22.18 12.50 -12.18
C GLU A 243 22.77 12.92 -10.84
N ALA A 244 21.98 13.29 -9.83
CA ALA A 244 22.50 13.64 -8.50
C ALA A 244 22.15 12.63 -7.41
N ALA A 245 20.97 12.01 -7.45
CA ALA A 245 20.45 11.25 -6.33
C ALA A 245 21.15 9.91 -6.07
N GLU A 246 21.32 9.58 -4.80
CA GLU A 246 21.69 8.25 -4.34
C GLU A 246 20.52 7.28 -4.58
N HIS A 247 20.79 6.07 -5.10
CA HIS A 247 19.76 5.09 -5.44
C HIS A 247 18.59 5.69 -6.23
N ALA A 248 18.92 6.51 -7.23
CA ALA A 248 17.95 7.32 -7.96
C ALA A 248 16.90 6.47 -8.68
N ILE A 249 15.64 6.71 -8.34
CA ILE A 249 14.46 6.23 -9.07
C ILE A 249 13.61 7.44 -9.42
N VAL A 250 13.10 7.50 -10.65
CA VAL A 250 11.98 8.38 -11.00
C VAL A 250 10.79 7.53 -11.40
N SER A 251 9.61 7.85 -10.89
CA SER A 251 8.43 7.01 -11.00
C SER A 251 7.20 7.76 -11.48
N PHE A 252 6.66 7.36 -12.63
CA PHE A 252 5.32 7.72 -13.08
C PHE A 252 4.26 6.95 -12.27
N GLY A 253 3.04 7.49 -12.17
CA GLY A 253 1.90 6.84 -11.51
C GLY A 253 1.91 7.03 -9.98
N GLN A 254 1.58 8.23 -9.54
CA GLN A 254 1.67 8.69 -8.16
C GLN A 254 0.32 9.12 -7.58
N GLY A 255 0.26 9.32 -6.26
CA GLY A 255 -0.99 9.63 -5.55
C GLY A 255 -1.69 10.93 -5.99
N CYS A 256 -0.96 11.86 -6.61
CA CYS A 256 -1.49 13.14 -7.09
C CYS A 256 -1.82 13.13 -8.60
N GLU A 257 -2.06 11.97 -9.20
CA GLU A 257 -2.46 11.85 -10.60
C GLU A 257 -3.60 10.82 -10.80
N GLY A 258 -4.10 10.75 -12.03
CA GLY A 258 -4.96 9.68 -12.51
C GLY A 258 -4.16 8.43 -12.88
N ASP A 259 -4.34 7.88 -14.09
CA ASP A 259 -3.46 6.81 -14.58
C ASP A 259 -2.51 7.32 -15.67
N PRO A 260 -1.19 7.16 -15.50
CA PRO A 260 -0.19 7.68 -16.45
C PRO A 260 -0.22 6.99 -17.81
N ILE A 261 -0.81 5.79 -17.94
CA ILE A 261 -0.85 5.08 -19.23
C ILE A 261 -1.68 5.83 -20.28
N LEU A 262 -2.60 6.68 -19.83
CA LEU A 262 -3.36 7.57 -20.72
C LEU A 262 -2.49 8.67 -21.36
N GLN A 263 -1.29 8.90 -20.82
CA GLN A 263 -0.30 9.86 -21.33
C GLN A 263 0.96 9.14 -21.86
N ALA A 264 0.84 7.88 -22.28
CA ALA A 264 1.98 7.05 -22.69
C ALA A 264 2.83 7.69 -23.79
N GLU A 265 2.25 8.47 -24.70
CA GLU A 265 3.00 9.15 -25.76
C GLU A 265 4.00 10.18 -25.20
N THR A 266 3.51 11.12 -24.38
CA THR A 266 4.34 12.12 -23.70
C THR A 266 5.41 11.45 -22.83
N ILE A 267 5.02 10.39 -22.12
CA ILE A 267 5.93 9.64 -21.24
C ILE A 267 7.03 8.98 -22.06
N CYS A 268 6.70 8.26 -23.13
CA CYS A 268 7.70 7.63 -24.00
C CYS A 268 8.70 8.66 -24.55
N GLU A 269 8.23 9.82 -24.99
CA GLU A 269 9.12 10.87 -25.49
C GLU A 269 10.03 11.43 -24.39
N SER A 270 9.48 11.69 -23.20
CA SER A 270 10.27 12.14 -22.06
C SER A 270 11.32 11.12 -21.62
N VAL A 271 10.98 9.83 -21.60
CA VAL A 271 11.93 8.76 -21.23
C VAL A 271 13.06 8.67 -22.25
N ARG A 272 12.76 8.76 -23.56
CA ARG A 272 13.79 8.81 -24.60
C ARG A 272 14.71 10.00 -24.42
N GLN A 273 14.17 11.19 -24.15
CA GLN A 273 14.98 12.39 -23.92
C GLN A 273 15.82 12.28 -22.63
N MET A 274 15.26 11.74 -21.54
CA MET A 274 16.00 11.48 -20.29
C MET A 274 17.18 10.53 -20.54
N ARG A 275 16.96 9.44 -21.30
CA ARG A 275 18.00 8.47 -21.67
C ARG A 275 18.98 9.02 -22.71
N GLN A 276 18.53 9.98 -23.52
CA GLN A 276 19.29 11.01 -24.25
C GLN A 276 20.45 11.58 -23.43
N THR A 277 20.11 12.06 -22.24
CA THR A 277 21.00 12.85 -21.38
C THR A 277 21.76 11.99 -20.37
N THR A 278 21.13 10.98 -19.78
CA THR A 278 21.75 10.17 -18.72
C THR A 278 21.32 8.69 -18.74
N ALA A 279 22.30 7.80 -18.58
CA ALA A 279 22.09 6.36 -18.41
C ALA A 279 21.87 5.96 -16.93
N ARG A 280 21.98 6.92 -16.01
CA ARG A 280 21.96 6.67 -14.56
C ARG A 280 20.53 6.59 -14.02
N GLY A 281 20.38 5.91 -12.89
CA GLY A 281 19.12 5.74 -12.17
C GLY A 281 18.13 4.84 -12.89
N THR A 282 17.02 4.55 -12.21
CA THR A 282 15.94 3.68 -12.69
C THR A 282 14.72 4.51 -13.07
N ILE A 283 14.14 4.24 -14.24
CA ILE A 283 12.84 4.80 -14.63
C ILE A 283 11.78 3.73 -14.42
N ASN A 284 10.87 4.01 -13.49
CA ASN A 284 9.78 3.12 -13.11
C ASN A 284 8.42 3.66 -13.54
N PHE A 285 7.50 2.76 -13.89
CA PHE A 285 6.16 3.10 -14.35
C PHE A 285 5.09 2.41 -13.51
N ASN A 286 4.29 3.14 -12.73
CA ASN A 286 3.16 2.56 -12.00
C ASN A 286 1.86 2.79 -12.78
N SER A 287 1.01 1.78 -12.93
CA SER A 287 -0.26 1.94 -13.67
C SER A 287 -1.27 0.83 -13.31
N ASN A 288 -2.53 1.03 -13.68
CA ASN A 288 -3.54 -0.02 -13.83
C ASN A 288 -3.30 -0.94 -15.05
N ALA A 289 -2.36 -0.56 -15.93
CA ALA A 289 -1.94 -1.30 -17.11
C ALA A 289 -3.07 -1.63 -18.09
N SER A 290 -4.01 -0.70 -18.25
CA SER A 290 -5.20 -0.84 -19.08
C SER A 290 -4.98 -0.82 -20.61
N ILE A 291 -3.76 -0.52 -21.09
CA ILE A 291 -3.45 -0.40 -22.53
C ILE A 291 -2.22 -1.27 -22.87
N PRO A 292 -2.39 -2.51 -23.34
CA PRO A 292 -1.28 -3.43 -23.63
C PRO A 292 -0.24 -2.89 -24.60
N ASP A 293 -0.67 -2.28 -25.71
CA ASP A 293 0.23 -1.73 -26.73
C ASP A 293 1.11 -0.58 -26.17
N ALA A 294 0.67 0.08 -25.10
CA ALA A 294 1.48 1.11 -24.45
C ALA A 294 2.66 0.50 -23.68
N ILE A 295 2.55 -0.74 -23.20
CA ILE A 295 3.63 -1.43 -22.48
C ILE A 295 4.84 -1.65 -23.38
N ASP A 296 4.60 -2.11 -24.61
CA ASP A 296 5.66 -2.32 -25.60
C ASP A 296 6.39 -1.00 -25.88
N ARG A 297 5.64 0.08 -26.13
CA ARG A 297 6.19 1.41 -26.39
C ARG A 297 7.00 1.97 -25.21
N LEU A 298 6.54 1.76 -23.98
CA LEU A 298 7.22 2.19 -22.76
C LEU A 298 8.55 1.44 -22.58
N ALA A 299 8.55 0.13 -22.83
CA ALA A 299 9.78 -0.67 -22.80
C ALA A 299 10.77 -0.21 -23.86
N GLU A 300 10.32 -0.03 -25.11
CA GLU A 300 11.14 0.50 -26.21
C GLU A 300 11.70 1.90 -25.92
N ALA A 301 10.97 2.73 -25.18
CA ALA A 301 11.42 4.07 -24.80
C ALA A 301 12.57 4.04 -23.77
N GLY A 302 12.69 2.96 -22.99
CA GLY A 302 13.73 2.80 -21.97
C GLY A 302 13.23 2.83 -20.53
N VAL A 303 11.94 2.56 -20.30
CA VAL A 303 11.42 2.21 -18.96
C VAL A 303 12.04 0.88 -18.54
N GLU A 304 12.50 0.77 -17.29
CA GLU A 304 13.22 -0.41 -16.80
C GLU A 304 12.35 -1.30 -15.90
N SER A 305 11.39 -0.71 -15.19
CA SER A 305 10.46 -1.44 -14.34
C SER A 305 9.02 -0.92 -14.44
N ILE A 306 8.08 -1.83 -14.23
CA ILE A 306 6.66 -1.51 -14.21
C ILE A 306 5.99 -2.11 -12.97
N ARG A 307 5.08 -1.34 -12.38
CA ARG A 307 4.25 -1.76 -11.27
C ARG A 307 2.77 -1.72 -11.64
N ILE A 308 2.17 -2.90 -11.76
CA ILE A 308 0.78 -3.08 -12.18
C ILE A 308 -0.10 -3.26 -10.95
N SER A 309 -1.13 -2.41 -10.80
CA SER A 309 -1.96 -2.40 -9.60
C SER A 309 -3.19 -3.30 -9.72
N LEU A 310 -3.36 -4.20 -8.75
CA LEU A 310 -4.44 -5.19 -8.68
C LEU A 310 -4.93 -5.34 -7.24
N ASN A 311 -6.22 -5.53 -7.02
CA ASN A 311 -6.77 -5.97 -5.73
C ASN A 311 -7.02 -7.49 -5.72
N SER A 312 -7.12 -8.09 -6.90
CA SER A 312 -7.28 -9.53 -7.10
C SER A 312 -6.85 -9.88 -8.53
N VAL A 313 -6.41 -11.12 -8.74
CA VAL A 313 -6.17 -11.73 -10.05
C VAL A 313 -7.39 -12.51 -10.58
N ARG A 314 -8.51 -12.49 -9.85
CA ARG A 314 -9.81 -12.99 -10.28
C ARG A 314 -10.63 -11.82 -10.83
N GLU A 315 -11.17 -11.99 -12.03
CA GLU A 315 -11.80 -10.91 -12.79
C GLU A 315 -13.02 -10.30 -12.07
N ASP A 316 -13.86 -11.12 -11.45
CA ASP A 316 -15.05 -10.70 -10.71
C ASP A 316 -14.69 -9.79 -9.53
N VAL A 317 -13.72 -10.22 -8.72
CA VAL A 317 -13.22 -9.47 -7.55
C VAL A 317 -12.45 -8.22 -7.99
N TYR A 318 -11.70 -8.30 -9.10
CA TYR A 318 -11.02 -7.15 -9.70
C TYR A 318 -12.03 -6.07 -10.13
N ASN A 319 -13.04 -6.47 -10.91
CA ASN A 319 -14.06 -5.56 -11.45
C ASN A 319 -14.92 -4.93 -10.35
N ALA A 320 -15.16 -5.66 -9.26
CA ALA A 320 -15.86 -5.12 -8.09
C ALA A 320 -15.18 -3.86 -7.54
N TYR A 321 -13.85 -3.86 -7.46
CA TYR A 321 -13.08 -2.74 -6.92
C TYR A 321 -12.70 -1.70 -7.98
N TYR A 322 -11.99 -2.10 -9.04
CA TYR A 322 -11.39 -1.16 -10.02
C TYR A 322 -12.43 -0.49 -10.93
N ARG A 323 -13.55 -1.18 -11.19
CA ARG A 323 -14.63 -0.74 -12.09
C ARG A 323 -14.08 -0.12 -13.39
N PRO A 324 -13.45 -0.95 -14.26
CA PRO A 324 -12.83 -0.48 -15.49
C PRO A 324 -13.79 0.32 -16.38
N ALA A 325 -13.27 1.39 -17.00
CA ALA A 325 -14.02 2.21 -17.95
C ALA A 325 -13.24 2.30 -19.27
N GLY A 326 -13.62 1.49 -20.25
CA GLY A 326 -12.97 1.46 -21.57
C GLY A 326 -11.78 0.51 -21.68
N TYR A 327 -11.63 -0.42 -20.74
CA TYR A 327 -10.72 -1.56 -20.81
C TYR A 327 -11.32 -2.74 -20.03
N ALA A 328 -10.79 -3.95 -20.22
CA ALA A 328 -11.19 -5.18 -19.52
C ALA A 328 -10.04 -5.77 -18.70
N PHE A 329 -10.36 -6.68 -17.78
CA PHE A 329 -9.35 -7.37 -16.99
C PHE A 329 -8.35 -8.16 -17.86
N SER A 330 -8.82 -8.71 -18.99
CA SER A 330 -7.96 -9.38 -19.97
C SER A 330 -6.86 -8.46 -20.53
N ASP A 331 -7.14 -7.16 -20.68
CA ASP A 331 -6.15 -6.19 -21.15
C ASP A 331 -5.05 -6.02 -20.10
N VAL A 332 -5.40 -6.00 -18.81
CA VAL A 332 -4.42 -5.90 -17.72
C VAL A 332 -3.53 -7.15 -17.68
N MET A 333 -4.10 -8.35 -17.83
CA MET A 333 -3.32 -9.59 -17.88
C MET A 333 -2.42 -9.65 -19.12
N GLU A 334 -2.87 -9.15 -20.26
CA GLU A 334 -2.04 -9.03 -21.45
C GLU A 334 -0.89 -8.04 -21.25
N SER A 335 -1.13 -6.90 -20.58
CA SER A 335 -0.07 -5.96 -20.20
C SER A 335 0.98 -6.60 -19.29
N VAL A 336 0.59 -7.47 -18.35
CA VAL A 336 1.54 -8.24 -17.52
C VAL A 336 2.43 -9.13 -18.39
N ARG A 337 1.83 -9.88 -19.33
CA ARG A 337 2.58 -10.76 -20.25
C ARG A 337 3.55 -9.95 -21.12
N ARG A 338 3.10 -8.83 -21.69
CA ARG A 338 3.92 -7.97 -22.53
C ARG A 338 5.06 -7.31 -21.76
N ALA A 339 4.83 -6.88 -20.53
CA ALA A 339 5.89 -6.34 -19.69
C ALA A 339 7.05 -7.34 -19.52
N ARG A 340 6.71 -8.61 -19.24
CA ARG A 340 7.68 -9.69 -19.12
C ARG A 340 8.35 -10.05 -20.44
N ALA A 341 7.59 -10.13 -21.52
CA ALA A 341 8.12 -10.39 -22.87
C ALA A 341 9.13 -9.32 -23.32
N ASN A 342 8.94 -8.07 -22.90
CA ASN A 342 9.86 -6.96 -23.18
C ASN A 342 11.01 -6.85 -22.15
N GLY A 343 11.12 -7.76 -21.19
CA GLY A 343 12.21 -7.78 -20.21
C GLY A 343 12.12 -6.72 -19.12
N LEU A 344 10.94 -6.11 -18.90
CA LEU A 344 10.74 -5.18 -17.79
C LEU A 344 10.77 -5.92 -16.45
N TYR A 345 11.38 -5.30 -15.44
CA TYR A 345 11.22 -5.73 -14.06
C TYR A 345 9.77 -5.47 -13.64
N THR A 346 8.99 -6.53 -13.50
CA THR A 346 7.54 -6.48 -13.39
C THR A 346 7.10 -6.77 -11.97
N MET A 347 6.40 -5.80 -11.40
CA MET A 347 5.92 -5.81 -10.03
C MET A 347 4.39 -5.78 -10.02
N LEU A 348 3.76 -6.54 -9.13
CA LEU A 348 2.35 -6.33 -8.79
C LEU A 348 2.25 -5.41 -7.58
N ASN A 349 1.52 -4.30 -7.69
CA ASN A 349 1.03 -3.56 -6.53
C ASN A 349 -0.28 -4.19 -6.07
N TYR A 350 -0.16 -5.18 -5.19
CA TYR A 350 -1.28 -6.02 -4.79
C TYR A 350 -1.93 -5.45 -3.53
N LEU A 351 -3.18 -4.98 -3.66
CA LEU A 351 -3.94 -4.33 -2.60
C LEU A 351 -4.59 -5.38 -1.70
N VAL A 352 -3.89 -5.75 -0.63
CA VAL A 352 -4.23 -6.91 0.19
C VAL A 352 -5.33 -6.64 1.21
N PHE A 353 -6.15 -7.66 1.40
CA PHE A 353 -7.23 -7.70 2.37
C PHE A 353 -7.30 -9.11 2.98
N PRO A 354 -7.01 -9.28 4.29
CA PRO A 354 -7.18 -10.57 4.97
C PRO A 354 -8.62 -11.06 4.85
N GLY A 355 -8.79 -12.27 4.32
CA GLY A 355 -10.06 -12.91 3.99
C GLY A 355 -10.50 -12.78 2.54
N VAL A 356 -9.74 -12.08 1.71
CA VAL A 356 -9.96 -12.04 0.26
C VAL A 356 -8.67 -12.46 -0.45
N SER A 357 -7.56 -11.77 -0.16
CA SER A 357 -6.27 -12.00 -0.82
C SER A 357 -5.63 -13.35 -0.47
N ASP A 358 -5.92 -13.87 0.71
CA ASP A 358 -5.45 -15.16 1.23
C ASP A 358 -6.51 -16.27 1.13
N GLN A 359 -7.58 -16.09 0.34
CA GLN A 359 -8.48 -17.22 0.05
C GLN A 359 -7.82 -18.20 -0.92
N ARG A 360 -8.06 -19.50 -0.74
CA ARG A 360 -7.45 -20.55 -1.58
C ARG A 360 -7.63 -20.29 -3.09
N PRO A 361 -8.83 -19.93 -3.62
CA PRO A 361 -8.99 -19.63 -5.04
C PRO A 361 -8.12 -18.47 -5.53
N GLU A 362 -7.94 -17.43 -4.71
CA GLU A 362 -7.09 -16.29 -5.06
C GLU A 362 -5.61 -16.66 -5.01
N VAL A 363 -5.18 -17.38 -3.97
CA VAL A 363 -3.78 -17.83 -3.81
C VAL A 363 -3.36 -18.74 -4.96
N ASP A 364 -4.22 -19.69 -5.35
CA ASP A 364 -3.94 -20.61 -6.44
C ASP A 364 -3.87 -19.86 -7.79
N ALA A 365 -4.83 -18.96 -8.07
CA ALA A 365 -4.82 -18.14 -9.28
C ALA A 365 -3.60 -17.19 -9.35
N LEU A 366 -3.20 -16.61 -8.22
CA LEU A 366 -2.04 -15.73 -8.15
C LEU A 366 -0.75 -16.51 -8.40
N ALA A 367 -0.63 -17.70 -7.82
CA ALA A 367 0.51 -18.57 -8.06
C ALA A 367 0.60 -18.98 -9.55
N ASP A 368 -0.52 -19.36 -10.16
CA ASP A 368 -0.58 -19.73 -11.57
C ASP A 368 -0.17 -18.55 -12.48
N LEU A 369 -0.65 -17.33 -12.19
CA LEU A 369 -0.26 -16.12 -12.93
C LEU A 369 1.24 -15.85 -12.82
N VAL A 370 1.81 -15.95 -11.61
CA VAL A 370 3.24 -15.71 -11.40
C VAL A 370 4.09 -16.78 -12.07
N GLU A 371 3.68 -18.06 -12.04
CA GLU A 371 4.37 -19.13 -12.75
C GLU A 371 4.30 -18.97 -14.28
N GLU A 372 3.14 -18.53 -14.81
CA GLU A 372 2.94 -18.30 -16.24
C GLU A 372 3.80 -17.14 -16.76
N THR A 373 3.78 -16.01 -16.04
CA THR A 373 4.36 -14.75 -16.52
C THR A 373 5.79 -14.54 -16.04
N GLY A 374 6.17 -15.16 -14.93
CA GLY A 374 7.44 -14.93 -14.27
C GLY A 374 7.55 -13.55 -13.63
N ILE A 375 6.45 -12.98 -13.10
CA ILE A 375 6.47 -11.74 -12.30
C ILE A 375 7.60 -11.79 -11.25
N ASP A 376 8.35 -10.69 -11.13
CA ASP A 376 9.54 -10.66 -10.28
C ASP A 376 9.20 -10.39 -8.81
N MET A 377 8.17 -9.56 -8.56
CA MET A 377 7.83 -9.11 -7.22
C MET A 377 6.34 -8.84 -7.02
N ILE A 378 5.85 -9.14 -5.81
CA ILE A 378 4.57 -8.67 -5.32
C ILE A 378 4.81 -7.66 -4.19
N GLN A 379 4.42 -6.41 -4.43
CA GLN A 379 4.34 -5.38 -3.41
C GLN A 379 3.05 -5.53 -2.62
N MET A 380 3.14 -6.02 -1.39
CA MET A 380 2.00 -6.39 -0.54
C MET A 380 1.44 -5.16 0.19
N ARG A 381 0.69 -4.32 -0.53
CA ARG A 381 0.12 -3.08 0.00
C ARG A 381 -1.14 -3.34 0.79
N ASN A 382 -1.27 -2.75 1.97
CA ASN A 382 -2.53 -2.80 2.69
C ASN A 382 -3.60 -2.00 1.94
N LEU A 383 -4.73 -2.62 1.61
CA LEU A 383 -5.86 -1.91 1.04
C LEU A 383 -6.41 -0.89 2.05
N SER A 384 -6.30 0.38 1.71
CA SER A 384 -6.83 1.51 2.48
C SER A 384 -8.27 1.80 2.07
N LEU A 385 -9.22 1.13 2.73
CA LEU A 385 -10.65 1.27 2.51
C LEU A 385 -11.38 0.80 3.76
N ASP A 386 -12.59 1.31 3.98
CA ASP A 386 -13.52 0.78 4.96
C ASP A 386 -13.73 -0.74 4.74
N PRO A 387 -13.42 -1.59 5.75
CA PRO A 387 -13.44 -3.03 5.55
C PRO A 387 -14.78 -3.59 5.10
N THR A 388 -15.90 -3.02 5.56
CA THR A 388 -17.23 -3.52 5.17
C THR A 388 -17.56 -3.17 3.73
N VAL A 389 -17.11 -2.01 3.25
CA VAL A 389 -17.35 -1.56 1.87
C VAL A 389 -16.64 -2.47 0.87
N TYR A 390 -15.37 -2.83 1.14
CA TYR A 390 -14.65 -3.76 0.26
C TYR A 390 -15.28 -5.15 0.27
N TRP A 391 -15.56 -5.68 1.47
CA TRP A 391 -16.15 -7.00 1.65
C TRP A 391 -17.48 -7.14 0.88
N GLU A 392 -18.40 -6.20 1.11
CA GLU A 392 -19.71 -6.18 0.42
C GLU A 392 -19.58 -6.02 -1.09
N ALA A 393 -18.63 -5.20 -1.57
CA ALA A 393 -18.43 -5.01 -3.00
C ALA A 393 -17.93 -6.27 -3.70
N THR A 394 -17.03 -7.02 -3.07
CA THR A 394 -16.46 -8.25 -3.64
C THR A 394 -17.43 -9.43 -3.58
N GLY A 395 -18.34 -9.47 -2.60
CA GLY A 395 -19.25 -10.59 -2.41
C GLY A 395 -18.56 -11.88 -1.93
N GLU A 396 -17.31 -11.78 -1.47
CA GLU A 396 -16.58 -12.91 -0.92
C GLU A 396 -17.19 -13.39 0.40
N GLU A 397 -17.03 -14.68 0.69
CA GLU A 397 -17.53 -15.32 1.90
C GLU A 397 -16.42 -16.16 2.55
N GLY A 398 -16.58 -16.48 3.84
CA GLY A 398 -15.66 -17.34 4.56
C GLY A 398 -14.41 -16.64 5.08
N GLU A 399 -13.38 -17.44 5.34
CA GLU A 399 -12.06 -16.98 5.80
C GLU A 399 -10.95 -17.46 4.85
N GLY A 400 -9.86 -16.72 4.79
CA GLY A 400 -8.64 -17.11 4.09
C GLY A 400 -7.76 -18.06 4.90
N ILE A 401 -6.73 -18.60 4.25
CA ILE A 401 -5.75 -19.50 4.87
C ILE A 401 -4.78 -18.79 5.84
N GLY A 402 -4.85 -17.45 5.91
CA GLY A 402 -3.93 -16.58 6.62
C GLY A 402 -2.91 -15.94 5.67
N MET A 403 -2.76 -14.62 5.75
CA MET A 403 -1.80 -13.85 4.94
C MET A 403 -0.35 -14.34 5.09
N ARG A 404 0.06 -14.74 6.30
CA ARG A 404 1.39 -15.31 6.54
C ARG A 404 1.56 -16.65 5.81
N THR A 405 0.57 -17.54 5.94
CA THR A 405 0.54 -18.83 5.24
C THR A 405 0.60 -18.66 3.73
N MET A 406 -0.17 -17.71 3.17
CA MET A 406 -0.13 -17.36 1.75
C MET A 406 1.29 -16.99 1.30
N LEU A 407 1.97 -16.09 2.03
CA LEU A 407 3.33 -15.66 1.71
C LEU A 407 4.32 -16.82 1.74
N ASP A 408 4.27 -17.66 2.78
CA ASP A 408 5.14 -18.83 2.93
C ASP A 408 4.87 -19.88 1.83
N GLU A 409 3.60 -20.13 1.48
CA GLU A 409 3.23 -21.06 0.42
C GLU A 409 3.69 -20.59 -0.96
N LEU A 410 3.44 -19.33 -1.31
CA LEU A 410 3.88 -18.72 -2.57
C LEU A 410 5.40 -18.74 -2.68
N LYS A 411 6.11 -18.40 -1.59
CA LYS A 411 7.58 -18.44 -1.59
C LYS A 411 8.13 -19.84 -1.83
N ARG A 412 7.57 -20.83 -1.14
CA ARG A 412 7.98 -22.23 -1.26
C ARG A 412 7.68 -22.77 -2.66
N ARG A 413 6.56 -22.37 -3.27
CA ARG A 413 6.16 -22.78 -4.61
C ARG A 413 7.01 -22.10 -5.69
N ILE A 414 7.30 -20.81 -5.52
CA ILE A 414 8.00 -19.97 -6.50
C ILE A 414 9.17 -19.26 -5.81
N PRO A 415 10.32 -19.93 -5.59
CA PRO A 415 11.44 -19.37 -4.83
C PRO A 415 11.93 -18.02 -5.36
N LYS A 416 11.91 -17.81 -6.68
CA LYS A 416 12.34 -16.54 -7.32
C LYS A 416 11.40 -15.36 -7.08
N LEU A 417 10.15 -15.61 -6.67
CA LEU A 417 9.19 -14.56 -6.39
C LEU A 417 9.65 -13.75 -5.18
N GLN A 418 9.73 -12.44 -5.35
CA GLN A 418 10.05 -11.52 -4.27
C GLN A 418 8.78 -10.94 -3.65
N PHE A 419 8.84 -10.67 -2.35
CA PHE A 419 7.88 -9.81 -1.68
C PHE A 419 8.54 -8.48 -1.33
N GLY A 420 7.75 -7.41 -1.35
CA GLY A 420 8.27 -6.08 -1.04
C GLY A 420 7.18 -5.08 -0.73
N TYR A 421 7.62 -3.83 -0.57
CA TYR A 421 6.77 -2.67 -0.34
C TYR A 421 7.32 -1.43 -1.05
N PHE A 422 8.49 -1.47 -1.66
CA PHE A 422 9.03 -0.31 -2.38
C PHE A 422 9.57 -0.69 -3.75
N ASN A 423 9.66 0.31 -4.64
CA ASN A 423 10.30 0.15 -5.93
C ASN A 423 11.81 -0.04 -5.72
N ARG A 424 12.44 -0.83 -6.59
CA ARG A 424 13.88 -1.14 -6.50
C ARG A 424 14.63 -0.40 -7.60
N THR A 425 15.91 -0.13 -7.35
CA THR A 425 16.80 0.31 -8.42
C THR A 425 17.21 -0.88 -9.28
N LYS A 426 17.61 -0.65 -10.54
CA LYS A 426 18.08 -1.70 -11.44
C LYS A 426 19.29 -2.48 -10.92
N GLU A 427 20.14 -1.85 -10.11
CA GLU A 427 21.26 -2.50 -9.44
C GLU A 427 20.80 -3.49 -8.36
N ASN A 428 19.56 -3.34 -7.88
CA ASN A 428 18.97 -4.13 -6.80
C ASN A 428 17.66 -4.80 -7.21
N PHE A 429 17.41 -5.05 -8.50
CA PHE A 429 16.21 -5.78 -8.92
C PHE A 429 16.22 -7.23 -8.42
N TYR A 430 17.38 -7.85 -8.31
CA TYR A 430 17.54 -9.23 -7.83
C TYR A 430 18.60 -9.27 -6.72
N PRO A 431 18.27 -8.81 -5.50
CA PRO A 431 19.19 -8.84 -4.36
C PRO A 431 19.69 -10.25 -4.05
N ASP A 432 20.88 -10.34 -3.45
CA ASP A 432 21.43 -11.62 -3.00
C ASP A 432 20.52 -12.28 -1.96
N GLY A 433 20.33 -13.60 -2.09
CA GLY A 433 19.48 -14.38 -1.18
C GLY A 433 17.97 -14.23 -1.40
N HIS A 434 17.54 -13.46 -2.42
CA HIS A 434 16.12 -13.28 -2.71
C HIS A 434 15.38 -14.58 -3.01
N GLU A 435 16.06 -15.66 -3.41
CA GLU A 435 15.41 -16.96 -3.67
C GLU A 435 15.07 -17.73 -2.38
N SER A 436 15.77 -17.44 -1.28
CA SER A 436 15.74 -18.24 -0.04
C SER A 436 15.14 -17.53 1.17
N ASP A 437 15.10 -16.20 1.17
CA ASP A 437 14.63 -15.41 2.31
C ASP A 437 13.47 -14.48 1.93
N TRP A 438 12.63 -14.18 2.92
CA TRP A 438 11.70 -13.06 2.92
C TRP A 438 11.38 -12.67 4.38
N PRO A 439 11.31 -11.37 4.72
CA PRO A 439 11.48 -10.20 3.85
C PRO A 439 12.94 -9.96 3.47
N ILE A 440 13.15 -9.40 2.27
CA ILE A 440 14.49 -9.12 1.73
C ILE A 440 14.95 -7.72 2.15
N GLY A 441 16.27 -7.57 2.31
CA GLY A 441 17.00 -6.34 2.59
C GLY A 441 17.02 -5.32 1.47
#